data_AF-A0A368D0T1-F1
#
_entry.id   AF-A0A368D0T1-F1
#
_cell.length_a   1.000
_cell.length_b   1.000
_cell.length_c   1.000
_cell.angle_alpha   90.00
_cell.angle_beta   90.00
_cell.angle_gamma   90.00
#
_symmetry.space_group_name_H-M   'P 1'
#
loop_
_entity.id
_entity.type
_entity.pdbx_description
1 polymer ?
#
loop_
_entity_poly.entity_id
_entity_poly.type
_entity_poly.pdbx_seq_one_letter_code
_entity_poly.pdbx_strand_id
1 'polypeptide(L)'
;MKKILTLVTFLFLCSSYSQKLTKDISLSKKIDETSGLEILDGKFITHNDSGGDPKLYYLDKKGKIVFERTLEGVKNNDWEDITKDDQFIYVANMGNNFDARKNLSIVKIPIDPSGTSQV
;
A
#
# COMPACT_ATOMS: atom_id res chain seq x y z
N MET A 1 35.91 -40.44 -2.41
CA MET A 1 35.95 -39.29 -3.36
C MET A 1 34.55 -38.88 -3.84
N LYS A 2 33.75 -39.76 -4.47
CA LYS A 2 32.39 -39.42 -4.96
C LYS A 2 31.45 -38.84 -3.88
N LYS A 3 31.44 -39.41 -2.66
CA LYS A 3 30.61 -38.90 -1.53
C LYS A 3 31.02 -37.50 -1.04
N ILE A 4 32.31 -37.18 -1.11
CA ILE A 4 32.84 -35.85 -0.74
C ILE A 4 32.43 -34.83 -1.82
N LEU A 5 32.51 -35.22 -3.10
CA LEU A 5 32.05 -34.38 -4.20
C LEU A 5 30.56 -34.07 -4.09
N THR A 6 29.72 -35.07 -3.80
CA THR A 6 28.27 -34.87 -3.59
C THR A 6 27.97 -33.93 -2.41
N LEU A 7 28.73 -34.03 -1.31
CA LEU A 7 28.55 -33.17 -0.15
C LEU A 7 28.93 -31.71 -0.44
N VAL A 8 30.01 -31.49 -1.19
CA VAL A 8 30.44 -30.14 -1.60
C VAL A 8 29.42 -29.50 -2.56
N THR A 9 28.85 -30.27 -3.48
CA THR A 9 27.78 -29.78 -4.38
C THR A 9 26.52 -29.42 -3.60
N PHE A 10 26.15 -30.17 -2.56
CA PHE A 10 24.99 -29.89 -1.72
C PHE A 10 25.16 -28.61 -0.88
N LEU A 11 26.37 -28.32 -0.41
CA LEU A 11 26.69 -27.09 0.34
C LEU A 11 26.56 -25.82 -0.52
N PHE A 12 26.84 -25.90 -1.83
CA PHE A 12 26.67 -24.77 -2.75
C PHE A 12 25.21 -24.52 -3.14
N LEU A 13 24.32 -25.52 -3.05
CA LEU A 13 22.90 -25.38 -3.36
C LEU A 13 22.10 -24.64 -2.26
N CYS A 14 22.69 -24.44 -1.08
CA CYS A 14 22.07 -23.72 0.04
C CYS A 14 22.39 -22.21 0.09
N SER A 15 23.15 -21.68 -0.86
CA SER A 15 23.46 -20.24 -0.91
C SER A 15 22.31 -19.44 -1.52
N SER A 16 21.28 -19.15 -0.71
CA SER A 16 20.23 -18.18 -1.07
C SER A 16 20.65 -16.79 -0.61
N TYR A 17 20.77 -15.84 -1.55
CA TYR A 17 21.01 -14.43 -1.24
C TYR A 17 19.67 -13.70 -1.21
N SER A 18 19.36 -13.05 -0.09
CA SER A 18 18.24 -12.12 -0.01
C SER A 18 18.68 -10.72 -0.45
N GLN A 19 17.70 -9.85 -0.68
CA GLN A 19 17.92 -8.43 -0.92
C GLN A 19 18.51 -7.79 0.35
N LYS A 20 19.53 -6.94 0.18
CA LYS A 20 20.08 -6.16 1.28
C LYS A 20 19.21 -4.94 1.52
N LEU A 21 18.64 -4.82 2.72
CA LEU A 21 17.93 -3.62 3.15
C LEU A 21 18.93 -2.47 3.30
N THR A 22 18.86 -1.48 2.42
CA THR A 22 19.77 -0.32 2.43
C THR A 22 19.25 0.84 3.27
N LYS A 23 17.93 0.90 3.47
CA LYS A 23 17.26 1.95 4.21
C LYS A 23 15.94 1.44 4.74
N ASP A 24 15.66 1.77 5.99
CA ASP A 24 14.39 1.57 6.64
C ASP A 24 13.90 2.91 7.18
N ILE A 25 12.59 3.14 7.14
CA ILE A 25 11.94 4.36 7.62
C ILE A 25 10.76 3.93 8.47
N SER A 26 10.81 4.23 9.76
CA SER A 26 9.64 4.05 10.63
C SER A 26 8.55 5.05 10.26
N LEU A 27 7.36 4.54 9.97
CA LEU A 27 6.20 5.36 9.63
C LEU A 27 5.40 5.76 10.89
N SER A 28 4.51 6.74 10.73
CA SER A 28 3.63 7.16 11.81
C SER A 28 2.62 6.07 12.16
N LYS A 29 2.31 5.93 13.46
CA LYS A 29 1.21 5.06 13.94
C LYS A 29 -0.18 5.43 13.42
N LYS A 30 -0.34 6.60 12.78
CA LYS A 30 -1.58 6.95 12.06
C LYS A 30 -1.83 6.07 10.83
N ILE A 31 -0.77 5.49 10.26
CA ILE A 31 -0.83 4.64 9.06
C ILE A 31 -0.31 3.22 9.35
N ASP A 32 -0.63 2.70 10.55
CA ASP A 32 -0.12 1.39 11.03
C ASP A 32 -0.64 0.21 10.18
N GLU A 33 -1.72 0.43 9.42
CA GLU A 33 -2.32 -0.55 8.52
C GLU A 33 -2.20 -0.12 7.04
N THR A 34 -1.13 0.61 6.69
CA THR A 34 -0.87 1.04 5.30
C THR A 34 -0.90 -0.15 4.33
N SER A 35 -1.78 -0.13 3.32
CA SER A 35 -1.97 -1.26 2.38
C SER A 35 -1.59 -0.95 0.92
N GLY A 36 -1.80 0.29 0.48
CA GLY A 36 -1.46 0.74 -0.88
C GLY A 36 -0.40 1.85 -0.92
N LEU A 37 0.32 1.99 -2.04
CA LEU A 37 1.27 3.09 -2.25
C LEU A 37 1.31 3.56 -3.70
N GLU A 38 1.12 4.86 -3.93
CA GLU A 38 1.23 5.50 -5.24
C GLU A 38 2.07 6.79 -5.15
N ILE A 39 2.60 7.26 -6.28
CA ILE A 39 3.35 8.52 -6.38
C ILE A 39 2.50 9.58 -7.09
N LEU A 40 2.34 10.74 -6.46
CA LEU A 40 1.72 11.93 -7.05
C LEU A 40 2.52 13.17 -6.68
N ASP A 41 2.91 13.96 -7.68
CA ASP A 41 3.66 15.21 -7.53
C ASP A 41 4.87 15.08 -6.58
N GLY A 42 5.61 13.98 -6.73
CA GLY A 42 6.81 13.68 -5.96
C GLY A 42 6.58 13.31 -4.48
N LYS A 43 5.32 13.13 -4.07
CA LYS A 43 4.91 12.60 -2.77
C LYS A 43 4.44 11.17 -2.91
N PHE A 44 4.52 10.41 -1.83
CA PHE A 44 3.86 9.12 -1.73
C PHE A 44 2.45 9.31 -1.19
N ILE A 45 1.48 8.55 -1.69
CA ILE A 45 0.11 8.51 -1.19
C ILE A 45 -0.18 7.09 -0.71
N THR A 46 -0.74 6.98 0.48
CA THR A 46 -1.18 5.70 1.06
C THR A 46 -2.54 5.86 1.75
N HIS A 47 -3.16 4.74 2.11
CA HIS A 47 -4.31 4.60 2.98
C HIS A 47 -4.11 3.41 3.92
N ASN A 48 -4.83 3.42 5.04
CA ASN A 48 -4.97 2.21 5.87
C ASN A 48 -5.94 1.22 5.21
N ASP A 49 -5.77 -0.06 5.52
CA ASP A 49 -6.62 -1.16 5.06
C ASP A 49 -8.01 -1.12 5.67
N SER A 50 -8.14 -1.44 6.95
CA SER A 50 -9.42 -1.50 7.66
C SER A 50 -9.40 -0.57 8.88
N GLY A 51 -10.52 -0.46 9.59
CA GLY A 51 -10.60 0.18 10.92
C GLY A 51 -10.26 1.68 11.02
N GLY A 52 -9.76 2.30 9.96
CA GLY A 52 -9.32 3.69 9.92
C GLY A 52 -10.34 4.64 9.31
N ASP A 53 -10.01 5.94 9.38
CA ASP A 53 -10.79 6.98 8.69
C ASP A 53 -10.69 6.80 7.16
N PRO A 54 -11.71 7.20 6.38
CA PRO A 54 -11.65 7.25 4.91
C PRO A 54 -10.72 8.38 4.46
N LYS A 55 -9.41 8.18 4.60
CA LYS A 55 -8.37 9.19 4.37
C LYS A 55 -7.27 8.69 3.44
N LEU A 56 -6.78 9.62 2.62
CA LEU A 56 -5.49 9.50 1.96
C LEU A 56 -4.43 10.25 2.74
N TYR A 57 -3.28 9.61 2.96
CA TYR A 57 -2.12 10.19 3.64
C TYR A 57 -1.01 10.44 2.63
N TYR A 58 -0.56 11.69 2.55
CA TYR A 58 0.50 12.12 1.66
C TYR A 58 1.80 12.19 2.45
N LEU A 59 2.81 11.44 2.03
CA LEU A 59 4.11 11.35 2.66
C LEU A 59 5.18 12.04 1.83
N ASP A 60 6.14 12.67 2.49
CA ASP A 60 7.40 13.04 1.84
C ASP A 60 8.31 11.81 1.62
N LYS A 61 9.46 12.01 0.96
CA LYS A 61 10.45 10.94 0.71
C LYS A 61 11.13 10.39 1.97
N LYS A 62 10.83 10.96 3.14
CA LYS A 62 11.29 10.51 4.45
C LYS A 62 10.17 9.81 5.23
N GLY A 63 9.03 9.53 4.60
CA GLY A 63 7.88 8.84 5.21
C GLY A 63 7.07 9.71 6.17
N LYS A 64 7.33 11.03 6.24
CA LYS A 64 6.58 11.94 7.10
C LYS A 64 5.26 12.32 6.43
N ILE A 65 4.15 12.19 7.15
CA ILE A 65 2.84 12.71 6.72
C ILE A 65 2.94 14.24 6.62
N VAL A 66 2.73 14.76 5.41
CA VAL A 66 2.72 16.20 5.11
C VAL A 66 1.32 16.73 4.79
N PHE A 67 0.37 15.85 4.44
CA PHE A 67 -1.02 16.21 4.19
C PHE A 67 -1.93 14.99 4.40
N GLU A 68 -3.14 15.22 4.91
CA GLU A 68 -4.18 14.21 5.09
C GLU A 68 -5.44 14.70 4.37
N ARG A 69 -6.03 13.85 3.51
CA ARG A 69 -7.26 14.17 2.77
C ARG A 69 -8.38 13.24 3.18
N THR A 70 -9.35 13.75 3.92
CA THR A 70 -10.60 13.04 4.23
C THR A 70 -11.49 12.95 3.00
N LEU A 71 -12.06 11.78 2.76
CA LEU A 71 -13.02 11.52 1.68
C LEU A 71 -14.43 11.47 2.27
N GLU A 72 -15.17 12.56 2.12
CA GLU A 72 -16.55 12.65 2.59
C GLU A 72 -17.47 11.68 1.84
N GLY A 73 -18.41 11.08 2.57
CA GLY A 73 -19.41 10.15 2.00
C GLY A 73 -18.87 8.75 1.66
N VAL A 74 -17.58 8.49 1.88
CA VAL A 74 -16.95 7.18 1.66
C VAL A 74 -16.67 6.53 3.02
N LYS A 75 -16.76 5.20 3.09
CA LYS A 75 -16.31 4.42 4.25
C LYS A 75 -15.08 3.62 3.89
N ASN A 76 -14.10 3.62 4.79
CA ASN A 76 -13.02 2.67 4.72
C ASN A 76 -13.46 1.37 5.40
N ASN A 77 -13.70 0.33 4.60
CA ASN A 77 -14.10 -0.97 5.13
C ASN A 77 -12.93 -1.97 5.12
N ASP A 78 -12.21 -2.03 3.98
CA ASP A 78 -11.10 -2.96 3.69
C ASP A 78 -10.49 -2.50 2.35
N TRP A 79 -9.67 -1.46 2.40
CA TRP A 79 -9.02 -0.85 1.24
C TRP A 79 -7.64 -1.48 0.99
N GLU A 80 -7.48 -2.13 -0.14
CA GLU A 80 -6.35 -3.02 -0.39
C GLU A 80 -5.28 -2.44 -1.31
N ASP A 81 -5.63 -1.48 -2.16
CA ASP A 81 -4.69 -0.91 -3.14
C ASP A 81 -5.10 0.48 -3.63
N ILE A 82 -4.13 1.20 -4.20
CA ILE A 82 -4.28 2.56 -4.74
C ILE A 82 -3.51 2.72 -6.05
N THR A 83 -4.14 3.39 -7.02
CA THR A 83 -3.46 3.82 -8.25
C THR A 83 -4.06 5.15 -8.75
N LYS A 84 -3.59 5.66 -9.89
CA LYS A 84 -4.10 6.90 -10.48
C LYS A 84 -4.01 6.92 -12.00
N ASP A 85 -4.82 7.78 -12.60
CA ASP A 85 -4.60 8.30 -13.95
C ASP A 85 -4.19 9.78 -13.87
N ASP A 86 -4.37 10.53 -14.96
CA ASP A 86 -4.03 11.95 -15.04
C ASP A 86 -5.01 12.87 -14.29
N GLN A 87 -6.20 12.37 -13.95
CA GLN A 87 -7.30 13.16 -13.39
C GLN A 87 -7.79 12.64 -12.03
N PHE A 88 -7.62 11.35 -11.76
CA PHE A 88 -8.20 10.66 -10.62
C PHE A 88 -7.23 9.71 -9.95
N ILE A 89 -7.42 9.57 -8.64
CA ILE A 89 -6.91 8.49 -7.80
C ILE A 89 -8.02 7.45 -7.64
N TYR A 90 -7.64 6.19 -7.63
CA TYR A 90 -8.53 5.04 -7.47
C TYR A 90 -8.08 4.24 -6.26
N VAL A 91 -9.01 3.93 -5.36
CA VAL A 91 -8.75 3.05 -4.20
C VAL A 91 -9.64 1.82 -4.27
N ALA A 92 -9.04 0.64 -4.14
CA ALA A 92 -9.73 -0.63 -4.21
C ALA A 92 -10.31 -1.01 -2.83
N ASN A 93 -11.62 -0.81 -2.65
CA ASN A 93 -12.36 -1.30 -1.49
C ASN A 93 -12.76 -2.76 -1.74
N MET A 94 -11.78 -3.66 -1.58
CA MET A 94 -11.82 -5.00 -2.17
C MET A 94 -11.57 -6.14 -1.18
N GLY A 95 -11.09 -5.87 0.04
CA GLY A 95 -10.87 -6.92 1.02
C GLY A 95 -12.17 -7.70 1.28
N ASN A 96 -12.11 -9.02 1.10
CA ASN A 96 -13.29 -9.89 1.05
C ASN A 96 -12.98 -11.29 1.59
N ASN A 97 -12.46 -11.33 2.82
CA ASN A 97 -12.19 -12.59 3.50
C ASN A 97 -13.47 -13.44 3.59
N PHE A 98 -13.33 -14.74 3.28
CA PHE A 98 -14.42 -15.72 3.27
C PHE A 98 -15.62 -15.38 2.37
N ASP A 99 -15.43 -14.51 1.37
CA ASP A 99 -16.48 -14.02 0.48
C ASP A 99 -17.68 -13.37 1.21
N ALA A 100 -17.42 -12.76 2.38
CA ALA A 100 -18.45 -12.21 3.26
C ALA A 100 -19.07 -10.89 2.75
N ARG A 101 -18.40 -10.18 1.83
CA ARG A 101 -18.81 -8.86 1.36
C ARG A 101 -19.31 -8.91 -0.08
N LYS A 102 -20.39 -8.15 -0.34
CA LYS A 102 -20.99 -7.97 -1.68
C LYS A 102 -20.96 -6.51 -2.17
N ASN A 103 -20.39 -5.61 -1.37
CA ASN A 103 -20.26 -4.18 -1.64
C ASN A 103 -18.82 -3.79 -2.01
N LEU A 104 -18.13 -4.65 -2.76
CA LEU A 104 -16.80 -4.36 -3.28
C LEU A 104 -16.92 -3.23 -4.31
N SER A 105 -16.02 -2.26 -4.27
CA SER A 105 -16.10 -1.08 -5.13
C SER A 105 -14.73 -0.46 -5.38
N ILE A 106 -14.66 0.44 -6.35
CA ILE A 106 -13.50 1.30 -6.59
C ILE A 106 -13.89 2.73 -6.24
N VAL A 107 -13.24 3.30 -5.24
CA VAL A 107 -13.45 4.71 -4.87
C VAL A 107 -12.66 5.57 -5.85
N LYS A 108 -13.35 6.42 -6.61
CA LYS A 108 -12.78 7.35 -7.58
C LYS A 108 -12.70 8.76 -6.99
N ILE A 109 -11.49 9.29 -6.91
CA ILE A 109 -11.18 10.51 -6.17
C ILE A 109 -10.50 11.50 -7.12
N PRO A 110 -11.05 12.70 -7.38
CA PRO A 110 -10.37 13.69 -8.22
C PRO A 110 -9.00 14.04 -7.64
N ILE A 111 -7.95 14.13 -8.48
CA ILE A 111 -6.62 14.57 -8.02
C ILE A 111 -6.69 15.95 -7.38
N ASP A 112 -7.49 16.86 -7.96
CA ASP A 112 -7.81 18.15 -7.36
C ASP A 112 -8.55 17.93 -6.02
N PRO A 113 -7.96 18.38 -4.88
CA PRO A 113 -8.58 18.25 -3.57
C PRO A 113 -9.94 18.93 -3.42
N SER A 114 -10.26 19.91 -4.27
CA SER A 114 -11.55 20.61 -4.27
C SER A 114 -12.69 19.78 -4.89
N GLY A 115 -12.37 18.72 -5.64
CA GLY A 115 -13.34 17.83 -6.25
C GLY A 115 -13.95 16.82 -5.26
N THR A 116 -15.20 16.42 -5.53
CA THR A 116 -15.94 15.43 -4.74
C THR A 116 -15.61 13.99 -5.17
N SER A 117 -15.39 13.11 -4.19
CA SER A 117 -15.15 11.67 -4.42
C SER A 117 -16.43 10.94 -4.80
N GLN A 118 -16.28 9.87 -5.56
CA GLN A 118 -17.37 9.01 -6.03
C GLN A 118 -17.02 7.55 -5.71
N VAL A 119 -18.03 6.72 -5.42
CA VAL A 119 -17.88 5.29 -5.11
C VAL A 119 -18.65 4.47 -6.14
#